data_AF-A0A535YNI1-F1
#
_entry.id   AF-A0A535YNI1-F1
#
_cell.length_a   1.000
_cell.length_b   1.000
_cell.length_c   1.000
_cell.angle_alpha   90.00
_cell.angle_beta   90.00
_cell.angle_gamma   90.00
#
_symmetry.space_group_name_H-M   'P 1'
#
loop_
_entity.id
_entity.type
_entity.pdbx_description
1 polymer ?
#
loop_
_entity_poly.entity_id
_entity_poly.type
_entity_poly.pdbx_seq_one_letter_code
_entity_poly.pdbx_strand_id
1 'polypeptide(L)'
;MLSAVLAPVYRSEALASLERPASGALLAWAVFELCRTEARWRRVARAVALGGVAIALVGLVEASGAPLVGGWIAVLHDGPIPIGDVPRITSTLSHPNEAAMLLELSLPLLVAWAWTAPQPWRTPLSMAVPGVLLGIVLTFSRAGVAAALAALTVMAGVSSRCQERGYVRPLATAALIVPLALVWASQADPGLNRRLTAGVDEASPGQPSRIEFWTAALDMLRDRPLLGVGPDNFRWQFVSYSGVAENNLGIHAHDQYVEALADTGILGLLSLAWLLARLVRHASDGVRLATTSAEWPWRAALLASLSAWLLHALLDDFERFWPTSVAFWLIAGLSLRACAAGSAVEQPEDQSDDRDHHEQDQDARRTGQRGAAPAAAAEAHHAAIVRPRLTLFKLPVGTASAAPAGMPEDVQHDRIQRLQADGASIMEVLPEDEYEREHLAGALNLPLHELTRAAADRVLGGDRARPVVVYCQDVE
;
A
#
# COMPACT_ATOMS: atom_id res chain seq x y z
N MET A 1 -10.77 13.46 11.78
CA MET A 1 -11.08 13.63 13.22
C MET A 1 -12.51 14.08 13.48
N LEU A 2 -12.93 15.31 13.10
CA LEU A 2 -14.31 15.78 13.37
C LEU A 2 -15.39 14.86 12.77
N SER A 3 -15.21 14.45 11.51
CA SER A 3 -16.08 13.48 10.85
C SER A 3 -16.18 12.15 11.61
N ALA A 4 -15.06 11.58 12.05
CA ALA A 4 -15.04 10.35 12.86
C ALA A 4 -15.78 10.49 14.20
N VAL A 5 -15.53 11.56 14.96
CA VAL A 5 -16.19 11.80 16.25
C VAL A 5 -17.70 11.98 16.09
N LEU A 6 -18.11 12.63 15.00
CA LEU A 6 -19.51 12.91 14.69
C LEU A 6 -20.14 11.88 13.75
N ALA A 7 -19.49 10.72 13.57
CA ALA A 7 -20.01 9.64 12.75
C ALA A 7 -21.38 9.17 13.27
N PRO A 8 -22.39 9.03 12.39
CA PRO A 8 -23.75 8.64 12.76
C PRO A 8 -23.84 7.19 13.24
N VAL A 9 -23.07 6.29 12.63
CA VAL A 9 -22.99 4.85 12.93
C VAL A 9 -21.52 4.43 12.99
N TYR A 10 -21.23 3.26 13.57
CA TYR A 10 -19.89 2.66 13.63
C TYR A 10 -18.77 3.62 14.08
N ARG A 11 -19.06 4.49 15.07
CA ARG A 11 -18.14 5.53 15.53
C ARG A 11 -16.80 4.98 16.03
N SER A 12 -16.79 3.79 16.65
CA SER A 12 -15.56 3.13 17.09
C SER A 12 -14.65 2.80 15.91
N GLU A 13 -15.21 2.23 14.84
CA GLU A 13 -14.48 1.92 13.61
C GLU A 13 -13.97 3.20 12.94
N ALA A 14 -14.82 4.22 12.87
CA ALA A 14 -14.45 5.52 12.32
C ALA A 14 -13.33 6.24 13.10
N LEU A 15 -13.23 6.00 14.41
CA LEU A 15 -12.12 6.50 15.22
C LEU A 15 -10.87 5.63 15.06
N ALA A 16 -11.03 4.31 15.00
CA ALA A 16 -9.94 3.36 14.80
C ALA A 16 -9.25 3.56 13.44
N SER A 17 -10.02 3.86 12.38
CA SER A 17 -9.48 4.11 11.04
C SER A 17 -8.53 5.31 10.97
N LEU A 18 -8.60 6.25 11.93
CA LEU A 18 -7.66 7.37 12.04
C LEU A 18 -6.23 6.93 12.41
N GLU A 19 -6.04 5.72 12.93
CA GLU A 19 -4.72 5.17 13.28
C GLU A 19 -3.77 5.20 12.07
N ARG A 20 -4.26 4.82 10.89
CA ARG A 20 -3.44 4.71 9.66
C ARG A 20 -2.92 6.08 9.21
N PRO A 21 -3.75 7.10 8.94
CA PRO A 21 -3.25 8.43 8.56
C PRO A 21 -2.42 9.07 9.68
N ALA A 22 -2.74 8.84 10.95
CA ALA A 22 -1.94 9.35 12.06
C ALA A 22 -0.53 8.71 12.08
N SER A 23 -0.45 7.40 11.96
CA SER A 23 0.81 6.66 11.89
C SER A 23 1.63 7.04 10.66
N GLY A 24 0.96 7.21 9.53
CA GLY A 24 1.55 7.71 8.29
C GLY A 24 2.13 9.12 8.42
N ALA A 25 1.38 10.04 9.01
CA ALA A 25 1.85 11.41 9.27
C ALA A 25 3.05 11.43 10.23
N LEU A 26 3.03 10.59 11.28
CA LEU A 26 4.17 10.40 12.19
C LEU A 26 5.39 9.83 11.46
N LEU A 27 5.19 8.88 10.55
CA LEU A 27 6.27 8.33 9.72
C LEU A 27 6.87 9.40 8.80
N ALA A 28 6.05 10.20 8.12
CA ALA A 28 6.52 11.29 7.28
C ALA A 28 7.30 12.35 8.09
N TRP A 29 6.83 12.67 9.30
CA TRP A 29 7.54 13.54 10.23
C TRP A 29 8.88 12.94 10.68
N ALA A 30 8.91 11.65 11.05
CA ALA A 30 10.14 10.96 11.41
C ALA A 30 11.15 10.95 10.26
N VAL A 31 10.71 10.71 9.01
CA VAL A 31 11.57 10.80 7.82
C VAL A 31 12.11 12.22 7.66
N PHE A 32 11.27 13.24 7.80
CA PHE A 32 11.67 14.64 7.73
C PHE A 32 12.75 14.99 8.77
N GLU A 33 12.60 14.52 10.01
CA GLU A 33 13.54 14.78 11.10
C GLU A 33 14.84 13.97 10.99
N LEU A 34 14.78 12.72 10.54
CA LEU A 34 15.93 11.83 10.50
C LEU A 34 16.80 12.01 9.24
N CYS A 35 16.21 12.44 8.12
CA CYS A 35 16.87 12.58 6.82
C CYS A 35 17.50 13.96 6.60
N ARG A 36 18.13 14.57 7.63
CA ARG A 36 18.74 15.91 7.54
C ARG A 36 19.90 16.02 6.53
N THR A 37 20.56 14.92 6.23
CA THR A 37 21.66 14.90 5.26
C THR A 37 21.23 14.24 3.95
N GLU A 38 21.77 14.74 2.84
CA GLU A 38 21.54 14.18 1.50
C GLU A 38 21.88 12.67 1.45
N ALA A 39 22.92 12.25 2.16
CA ALA A 39 23.31 10.84 2.26
C ALA A 39 22.28 9.96 2.98
N ARG A 40 21.58 10.45 4.00
CA ARG A 40 20.48 9.71 4.66
C ARG A 40 19.24 9.69 3.78
N TRP A 41 18.88 10.84 3.24
CA TRP A 41 17.75 10.99 2.33
C TRP A 41 17.87 10.07 1.11
N ARG A 42 19.02 10.06 0.41
CA ARG A 42 19.28 9.16 -0.72
C ARG A 42 19.26 7.69 -0.30
N ARG A 43 19.68 7.34 0.92
CA ARG A 43 19.63 5.95 1.41
C ARG A 43 18.20 5.45 1.54
N VAL A 44 17.29 6.27 2.10
CA VAL A 44 15.87 5.91 2.19
C VAL A 44 15.25 5.79 0.81
N ALA A 45 15.50 6.75 -0.10
CA ALA A 45 15.02 6.69 -1.48
C ALA A 45 15.49 5.42 -2.22
N ARG A 46 16.76 5.02 -2.04
CA ARG A 46 17.30 3.77 -2.59
C ARG A 46 16.67 2.53 -1.97
N ALA A 47 16.34 2.56 -0.69
CA ALA A 47 15.65 1.44 -0.03
C ALA A 47 14.25 1.23 -0.61
N VAL A 48 13.51 2.32 -0.87
CA VAL A 48 12.20 2.25 -1.56
C VAL A 48 12.37 1.70 -2.99
N ALA A 49 13.35 2.20 -3.75
CA ALA A 49 13.64 1.69 -5.08
C ALA A 49 14.00 0.19 -5.07
N LEU A 50 14.82 -0.25 -4.11
CA LEU A 50 15.21 -1.65 -3.95
C LEU A 50 14.01 -2.54 -3.58
N GLY A 51 13.09 -2.04 -2.74
CA GLY A 51 11.83 -2.72 -2.44
C GLY A 51 11.00 -2.96 -3.70
N GLY A 52 10.87 -1.95 -4.56
CA GLY A 52 10.23 -2.09 -5.86
C GLY A 52 10.90 -3.13 -6.77
N VAL A 53 12.23 -3.12 -6.83
CA VAL A 53 13.00 -4.13 -7.59
C VAL A 53 12.73 -5.53 -7.03
N ALA A 54 12.72 -5.71 -5.71
CA ALA A 54 12.44 -7.00 -5.09
C ALA A 54 11.02 -7.50 -5.41
N ILE A 55 10.02 -6.62 -5.32
CA ILE A 55 8.62 -6.92 -5.69
C ILE A 55 8.53 -7.33 -7.16
N ALA A 56 9.20 -6.60 -8.06
CA ALA A 56 9.22 -6.93 -9.48
C ALA A 56 9.88 -8.29 -9.73
N LEU A 57 11.02 -8.58 -9.09
CA LEU A 57 11.70 -9.86 -9.24
C LEU A 57 10.84 -11.03 -8.77
N VAL A 58 10.23 -10.93 -7.59
CA VAL A 58 9.32 -11.96 -7.08
C VAL A 58 8.13 -12.14 -8.03
N GLY A 59 7.51 -11.05 -8.48
CA GLY A 59 6.39 -11.11 -9.41
C GLY A 59 6.76 -11.68 -10.79
N LEU A 60 7.97 -11.44 -11.29
CA LEU A 60 8.44 -12.07 -12.54
C LEU A 60 8.65 -13.58 -12.38
N VAL A 61 9.10 -14.02 -11.20
CA VAL A 61 9.23 -15.46 -10.91
C VAL A 61 7.85 -16.10 -10.68
N GLU A 62 6.91 -15.40 -10.04
CA GLU A 62 5.50 -15.79 -9.94
C GLU A 62 4.89 -15.99 -11.33
N ALA A 63 5.07 -15.03 -12.24
CA ALA A 63 4.58 -15.12 -13.62
C ALA A 63 5.16 -16.30 -14.40
N SER A 64 6.35 -16.79 -14.04
CA SER A 64 6.95 -17.97 -14.67
C SER A 64 6.31 -19.31 -14.23
N GLY A 65 5.44 -19.30 -13.22
CA GLY A 65 4.83 -20.50 -12.68
C GLY A 65 5.78 -21.36 -11.85
N ALA A 66 6.88 -20.78 -11.35
CA ALA A 66 7.88 -21.50 -10.55
C ALA A 66 7.26 -22.02 -9.23
N PRO A 67 7.20 -23.35 -9.00
CA PRO A 67 6.46 -23.92 -7.86
C PRO A 67 6.96 -23.47 -6.49
N LEU A 68 8.27 -23.22 -6.35
CA LEU A 68 8.87 -22.77 -5.09
C LEU A 68 8.35 -21.40 -4.66
N VAL A 69 8.18 -20.48 -5.63
CA VAL A 69 7.69 -19.13 -5.35
C VAL A 69 6.18 -19.15 -5.20
N GLY A 70 5.46 -19.88 -6.06
CA GLY A 70 4.00 -20.04 -5.93
C GLY A 70 3.58 -20.59 -4.57
N GLY A 71 4.27 -21.62 -4.06
CA GLY A 71 3.97 -22.19 -2.74
C GLY A 71 4.31 -21.25 -1.57
N TRP A 72 5.30 -20.37 -1.72
CA TRP A 72 5.61 -19.35 -0.71
C TRP A 72 4.63 -18.17 -0.75
N ILE A 73 4.29 -17.70 -1.94
CA ILE A 73 3.31 -16.64 -2.18
C ILE A 73 1.92 -17.06 -1.68
N ALA A 74 1.53 -18.33 -1.87
CA ALA A 74 0.26 -18.87 -1.37
C ALA A 74 0.10 -18.85 0.16
N VAL A 75 1.18 -18.58 0.93
CA VAL A 75 1.11 -18.37 2.38
C VAL A 75 0.85 -16.89 2.72
N LEU A 76 1.05 -15.98 1.76
CA LEU A 76 0.95 -14.53 1.96
C LEU A 76 -0.45 -13.98 1.66
N HIS A 77 -1.24 -14.65 0.82
CA HIS A 77 -2.61 -14.25 0.48
C HIS A 77 -3.45 -15.43 -0.01
N ASP A 78 -4.77 -15.27 0.03
CA ASP A 78 -5.77 -16.34 -0.07
C ASP A 78 -5.96 -16.96 -1.47
N GLY A 79 -5.20 -16.47 -2.46
CA GLY A 79 -5.19 -17.05 -3.80
C GLY A 79 -4.81 -16.05 -4.90
N PRO A 80 -4.70 -16.53 -6.15
CA PRO A 80 -4.51 -15.66 -7.30
C PRO A 80 -5.78 -14.87 -7.61
N ILE A 81 -5.61 -13.63 -8.05
CA ILE A 81 -6.71 -12.74 -8.46
C ILE A 81 -6.61 -12.53 -9.97
N PRO A 82 -7.11 -13.45 -10.82
CA PRO A 82 -6.96 -13.34 -12.26
C PRO A 82 -7.93 -12.33 -12.88
N ILE A 83 -7.65 -11.88 -14.10
CA ILE A 83 -8.65 -11.22 -14.96
C ILE A 83 -9.18 -12.29 -15.91
N GLY A 84 -10.27 -12.94 -15.50
CA GLY A 84 -10.81 -14.16 -16.10
C GLY A 84 -9.82 -15.32 -16.09
N ASP A 85 -9.34 -15.79 -17.25
CA ASP A 85 -8.32 -16.86 -17.35
C ASP A 85 -6.87 -16.35 -17.42
N VAL A 86 -6.66 -15.03 -17.38
CA VAL A 86 -5.31 -14.45 -17.43
C VAL A 86 -4.79 -14.23 -16.01
N PRO A 87 -3.67 -14.86 -15.62
CA PRO A 87 -3.08 -14.68 -14.31
C PRO A 87 -2.50 -13.27 -14.18
N ARG A 88 -2.59 -12.71 -12.97
CA ARG A 88 -2.03 -11.41 -12.60
C ARG A 88 -1.00 -11.62 -11.52
N ILE A 89 0.12 -10.89 -11.60
CA ILE A 89 1.10 -10.96 -10.53
C ILE A 89 0.63 -10.16 -9.33
N THR A 90 0.76 -10.76 -8.16
CA THR A 90 0.49 -10.18 -6.83
C THR A 90 1.79 -9.95 -6.05
N SER A 91 2.84 -10.71 -6.41
CA SER A 91 4.14 -10.71 -5.76
C SER A 91 4.02 -11.02 -4.27
N THR A 92 4.49 -10.14 -3.40
CA THR A 92 4.39 -10.30 -1.94
C THR A 92 3.19 -9.54 -1.35
N LEU A 93 2.22 -9.13 -2.18
CA LEU A 93 1.10 -8.26 -1.82
C LEU A 93 -0.22 -9.00 -1.96
N SER A 94 -1.26 -8.52 -1.30
CA SER A 94 -2.57 -9.19 -1.28
C SER A 94 -3.37 -8.98 -2.57
N HIS A 95 -3.11 -7.88 -3.31
CA HIS A 95 -3.82 -7.56 -4.54
C HIS A 95 -2.88 -7.09 -5.66
N PRO A 96 -3.14 -7.43 -6.95
CA PRO A 96 -2.28 -6.99 -8.06
C PRO A 96 -2.20 -5.46 -8.21
N ASN A 97 -3.25 -4.74 -7.82
CA ASN A 97 -3.22 -3.28 -7.86
C ASN A 97 -2.26 -2.71 -6.78
N GLU A 98 -2.18 -3.31 -5.60
CA GLU A 98 -1.19 -2.91 -4.58
C GLU A 98 0.24 -3.12 -5.07
N ALA A 99 0.50 -4.26 -5.74
CA ALA A 99 1.78 -4.52 -6.37
C ALA A 99 2.09 -3.43 -7.40
N ALA A 100 1.12 -3.04 -8.25
CA ALA A 100 1.27 -1.97 -9.22
C ALA A 100 1.60 -0.62 -8.56
N MET A 101 0.88 -0.26 -7.49
CA MET A 101 1.11 0.97 -6.72
C MET A 101 2.53 1.04 -6.16
N LEU A 102 3.06 -0.05 -5.59
CA LEU A 102 4.44 -0.03 -5.08
C LEU A 102 5.48 0.04 -6.21
N LEU A 103 5.23 -0.64 -7.31
CA LEU A 103 6.13 -0.62 -8.47
C LEU A 103 6.17 0.76 -9.15
N GLU A 104 5.04 1.42 -9.35
CA GLU A 104 4.99 2.76 -9.95
C GLU A 104 5.56 3.84 -9.02
N LEU A 105 5.38 3.72 -7.70
CA LEU A 105 5.93 4.67 -6.73
C LEU A 105 7.45 4.57 -6.63
N SER A 106 7.99 3.35 -6.77
CA SER A 106 9.43 3.07 -6.68
C SER A 106 10.17 3.28 -8.00
N LEU A 107 9.50 3.15 -9.15
CA LEU A 107 10.08 3.27 -10.48
C LEU A 107 10.85 4.58 -10.69
N PRO A 108 10.33 5.79 -10.39
CA PRO A 108 11.08 7.03 -10.55
C PRO A 108 12.36 7.07 -9.71
N LEU A 109 12.31 6.51 -8.50
CA LEU A 109 13.45 6.45 -7.59
C LEU A 109 14.54 5.51 -8.12
N LEU A 110 14.14 4.37 -8.72
CA LEU A 110 15.05 3.47 -9.40
C LEU A 110 15.70 4.15 -10.63
N VAL A 111 14.92 4.87 -11.43
CA VAL A 111 15.44 5.63 -12.58
C VAL A 111 16.45 6.68 -12.12
N ALA A 112 16.13 7.46 -11.08
CA ALA A 112 17.07 8.44 -10.50
C ALA A 112 18.34 7.79 -9.95
N TRP A 113 18.21 6.60 -9.34
CA TRP A 113 19.36 5.85 -8.84
C TRP A 113 20.24 5.37 -9.99
N ALA A 114 19.69 4.69 -11.00
CA ALA A 114 20.42 4.24 -12.17
C ALA A 114 21.18 5.41 -12.84
N TRP A 115 20.54 6.58 -12.88
CA TRP A 115 21.10 7.77 -13.49
C TRP A 115 22.35 8.30 -12.79
N THR A 116 22.28 8.37 -11.47
CA THR A 116 23.29 8.98 -10.59
C THR A 116 24.29 7.96 -10.05
N ALA A 117 24.10 6.67 -10.36
CA ALA A 117 24.98 5.60 -9.91
C ALA A 117 26.34 5.65 -10.61
N PRO A 118 27.43 5.27 -9.90
CA PRO A 118 28.73 5.08 -10.52
C PRO A 118 28.72 3.87 -11.47
N GLN A 119 29.68 3.84 -12.41
CA GLN A 119 29.75 2.86 -13.50
C GLN A 119 29.47 1.38 -13.14
N PRO A 120 30.03 0.78 -12.07
CA PRO A 120 29.78 -0.63 -11.78
C PRO A 120 28.30 -0.93 -11.45
N TRP A 121 27.55 0.05 -10.95
CA TRP A 121 26.15 -0.12 -10.56
C TRP A 121 25.17 0.43 -11.60
N ARG A 122 25.62 1.30 -12.50
CA ARG A 122 24.76 1.95 -13.51
C ARG A 122 24.07 0.93 -14.42
N THR A 123 24.82 -0.01 -14.98
CA THR A 123 24.28 -1.04 -15.89
C THR A 123 23.23 -1.94 -15.21
N PRO A 124 23.50 -2.62 -14.09
CA PRO A 124 22.50 -3.49 -13.47
C PRO A 124 21.25 -2.73 -13.02
N LEU A 125 21.39 -1.51 -12.48
CA LEU A 125 20.23 -0.68 -12.12
C LEU A 125 19.40 -0.27 -13.34
N SER A 126 20.06 0.06 -14.46
CA SER A 126 19.37 0.37 -15.71
C SER A 126 18.63 -0.85 -16.29
N MET A 127 19.17 -2.06 -16.11
CA MET A 127 18.52 -3.31 -16.51
C MET A 127 17.33 -3.68 -15.60
N ALA A 128 17.32 -3.23 -14.35
CA ALA A 128 16.21 -3.46 -13.44
C ALA A 128 14.96 -2.63 -13.81
N VAL A 129 15.13 -1.47 -14.47
CA VAL A 129 14.02 -0.60 -14.89
C VAL A 129 13.03 -1.33 -15.82
N PRO A 130 13.46 -1.97 -16.93
CA PRO A 130 12.59 -2.82 -17.74
C PRO A 130 11.90 -3.93 -16.94
N GLY A 131 12.56 -4.53 -15.94
CA GLY A 131 11.97 -5.56 -15.09
C GLY A 131 10.81 -5.02 -14.23
N VAL A 132 10.98 -3.84 -13.65
CA VAL A 132 9.90 -3.14 -12.91
C VAL A 132 8.75 -2.77 -13.84
N LEU A 133 9.05 -2.24 -15.03
CA LEU A 133 8.03 -1.91 -16.03
C LEU A 133 7.25 -3.15 -16.50
N LEU A 134 7.94 -4.27 -16.72
CA LEU A 134 7.30 -5.53 -17.05
C LEU A 134 6.43 -6.04 -15.90
N GLY A 135 6.91 -5.92 -14.65
CA GLY A 135 6.11 -6.19 -13.45
C GLY A 135 4.79 -5.39 -13.47
N ILE A 136 4.86 -4.07 -13.67
CA ILE A 136 3.67 -3.20 -13.76
C ILE A 136 2.70 -3.71 -14.84
N VAL A 137 3.19 -4.08 -16.03
CA VAL A 137 2.34 -4.61 -17.11
C VAL A 137 1.68 -5.94 -16.70
N LEU A 138 2.42 -6.84 -16.05
CA LEU A 138 1.93 -8.17 -15.63
C LEU A 138 0.95 -8.11 -14.44
N THR A 139 0.87 -6.98 -13.72
CA THR A 139 -0.22 -6.77 -12.75
C THR A 139 -1.57 -6.57 -13.45
N PHE A 140 -1.56 -6.25 -14.75
CA PHE A 140 -2.73 -5.83 -15.53
C PHE A 140 -3.54 -4.69 -14.88
N SER A 141 -2.90 -3.88 -14.02
CA SER A 141 -3.52 -2.68 -13.46
C SER A 141 -3.44 -1.53 -14.46
N ARG A 142 -4.59 -1.12 -14.99
CA ARG A 142 -4.69 0.05 -15.89
C ARG A 142 -4.28 1.34 -15.19
N ALA A 143 -4.65 1.48 -13.92
CA ALA A 143 -4.22 2.58 -13.07
C ALA A 143 -2.69 2.56 -12.90
N GLY A 144 -2.13 1.35 -12.65
CA GLY A 144 -0.70 1.07 -12.63
C GLY A 144 0.07 1.60 -13.84
N VAL A 145 -0.40 1.22 -15.03
CA VAL A 145 0.19 1.65 -16.29
C VAL A 145 0.06 3.15 -16.49
N ALA A 146 -1.13 3.72 -16.26
CA ALA A 146 -1.36 5.16 -16.42
C ALA A 146 -0.48 6.00 -15.48
N ALA A 147 -0.36 5.59 -14.22
CA ALA A 147 0.47 6.23 -13.21
C ALA A 147 1.97 6.11 -13.51
N ALA A 148 2.45 4.94 -13.97
CA ALA A 148 3.83 4.79 -14.44
C ALA A 148 4.14 5.72 -15.63
N LEU A 149 3.20 5.87 -16.56
CA LEU A 149 3.33 6.80 -17.70
C LEU A 149 3.38 8.26 -17.27
N ALA A 150 2.52 8.66 -16.34
CA ALA A 150 2.55 9.99 -15.77
C ALA A 150 3.90 10.26 -15.07
N ALA A 151 4.38 9.32 -14.26
CA ALA A 151 5.68 9.39 -13.59
C ALA A 151 6.84 9.59 -14.58
N LEU A 152 6.93 8.75 -15.63
CA LEU A 152 7.98 8.86 -16.65
C LEU A 152 7.88 10.18 -17.44
N THR A 153 6.66 10.65 -17.70
CA THR A 153 6.41 11.93 -18.38
C THR A 153 6.87 13.11 -17.52
N VAL A 154 6.58 13.09 -16.22
CA VAL A 154 7.08 14.10 -15.26
C VAL A 154 8.61 14.10 -15.25
N MET A 155 9.25 12.93 -15.16
CA MET A 155 10.72 12.84 -15.20
C MET A 155 11.29 13.40 -16.52
N ALA A 156 10.71 13.06 -17.67
CA ALA A 156 11.15 13.56 -18.97
C ALA A 156 10.97 15.08 -19.11
N GLY A 157 9.85 15.61 -18.60
CA GLY A 157 9.58 17.05 -18.56
C GLY A 157 10.56 17.83 -17.70
N VAL A 158 10.92 17.30 -16.52
CA VAL A 158 11.94 17.89 -15.65
C VAL A 158 13.33 17.80 -16.28
N SER A 159 13.71 16.63 -16.81
CA SER A 159 14.98 16.43 -17.53
C SER A 159 15.17 17.44 -18.66
N SER A 160 14.09 17.73 -19.40
CA SER A 160 14.09 18.73 -20.48
C SER A 160 14.32 20.15 -19.97
N ARG A 161 13.69 20.52 -18.84
CA ARG A 161 13.87 21.83 -18.20
C ARG A 161 15.29 22.01 -17.64
N CYS A 162 15.87 20.96 -17.08
CA CYS A 162 17.24 20.95 -16.58
C CYS A 162 18.30 20.88 -17.71
N GLN A 163 17.89 21.00 -18.99
CA GLN A 163 18.75 20.94 -20.18
C GLN A 163 19.45 19.58 -20.41
N GLU A 164 19.06 18.55 -19.67
CA GLU A 164 19.56 17.18 -19.77
C GLU A 164 18.78 16.39 -20.84
N ARG A 165 18.78 16.88 -22.09
CA ARG A 165 17.94 16.33 -23.18
C ARG A 165 18.31 14.93 -23.63
N GLY A 166 19.54 14.47 -23.35
CA GLY A 166 20.02 13.13 -23.72
C GLY A 166 19.15 12.01 -23.16
N TYR A 167 18.39 12.30 -22.11
CA TYR A 167 17.63 11.31 -21.38
C TYR A 167 16.11 11.36 -21.60
N VAL A 168 15.63 12.38 -22.31
CA VAL A 168 14.24 12.46 -22.74
C VAL A 168 13.90 11.29 -23.65
N ARG A 169 14.85 10.90 -24.54
CA ARG A 169 14.66 9.78 -25.47
C ARG A 169 14.42 8.44 -24.76
N PRO A 170 15.30 7.92 -23.88
CA PRO A 170 15.04 6.65 -23.21
C PRO A 170 13.78 6.67 -22.33
N LEU A 171 13.48 7.79 -21.66
CA LEU A 171 12.24 7.92 -20.87
C LEU A 171 10.99 7.91 -21.77
N ALA A 172 11.01 8.64 -22.89
CA ALA A 172 9.93 8.64 -23.86
C ALA A 172 9.76 7.26 -24.52
N THR A 173 10.87 6.58 -24.83
CA THR A 173 10.84 5.21 -25.34
C THR A 173 10.22 4.25 -24.32
N ALA A 174 10.61 4.33 -23.04
CA ALA A 174 10.00 3.53 -21.98
C ALA A 174 8.50 3.83 -21.84
N ALA A 175 8.12 5.11 -21.84
CA ALA A 175 6.72 5.55 -21.79
C ALA A 175 5.92 5.12 -23.03
N LEU A 176 6.56 4.88 -24.18
CA LEU A 176 5.88 4.37 -25.37
C LEU A 176 5.76 2.83 -25.35
N ILE A 177 6.80 2.12 -24.90
CA ILE A 177 6.84 0.66 -24.90
C ILE A 177 5.79 0.05 -23.97
N VAL A 178 5.60 0.62 -22.77
CA VAL A 178 4.66 0.09 -21.77
C VAL A 178 3.21 -0.05 -22.30
N PRO A 179 2.58 1.01 -22.86
CA PRO A 179 1.23 0.91 -23.40
C PRO A 179 1.19 0.09 -24.68
N LEU A 180 2.24 0.14 -25.52
CA LEU A 180 2.31 -0.72 -26.71
C LEU A 180 2.39 -2.20 -26.36
N ALA A 181 3.11 -2.56 -25.29
CA ALA A 181 3.18 -3.94 -24.81
C ALA A 181 1.81 -4.42 -24.32
N LEU A 182 1.06 -3.55 -23.63
CA LEU A 182 -0.31 -3.85 -23.18
C LEU A 182 -1.27 -4.00 -24.36
N VAL A 183 -1.21 -3.11 -25.36
CA VAL A 183 -2.00 -3.22 -26.60
C VAL A 183 -1.63 -4.48 -27.37
N TRP A 184 -0.35 -4.80 -27.51
CA TRP A 184 0.07 -6.01 -28.17
C TRP A 184 -0.44 -7.27 -27.45
N ALA A 185 -0.34 -7.30 -26.12
CA ALA A 185 -0.88 -8.38 -25.31
C ALA A 185 -2.40 -8.50 -25.48
N SER A 186 -3.14 -7.38 -25.50
CA SER A 186 -4.59 -7.39 -25.69
C SER A 186 -5.00 -7.87 -27.08
N GLN A 187 -4.21 -7.60 -28.12
CA GLN A 187 -4.48 -8.11 -29.48
C GLN A 187 -4.15 -9.60 -29.63
N ALA A 188 -3.22 -10.12 -28.83
CA ALA A 188 -2.84 -11.53 -28.86
C ALA A 188 -3.91 -12.45 -28.25
N ASP A 189 -4.75 -11.93 -27.35
CA ASP A 189 -5.85 -12.68 -26.73
C ASP A 189 -7.17 -11.87 -26.76
N PRO A 190 -8.14 -12.25 -27.62
CA PRO A 190 -9.45 -11.61 -27.68
C PRO A 190 -10.28 -11.67 -26.38
N GLY A 191 -9.98 -12.62 -25.50
CA GLY A 191 -10.53 -12.70 -24.15
C GLY A 191 -9.96 -11.60 -23.25
N LEU A 192 -8.63 -11.46 -23.24
CA LEU A 192 -7.93 -10.38 -22.54
C LEU A 192 -8.37 -8.99 -23.04
N ASN A 193 -8.56 -8.80 -24.35
CA ASN A 193 -9.03 -7.52 -24.89
C ASN A 193 -10.37 -7.09 -24.27
N ARG A 194 -11.36 -7.99 -24.26
CA ARG A 194 -12.69 -7.71 -23.68
C ARG A 194 -12.61 -7.34 -22.21
N ARG A 195 -11.77 -8.04 -21.44
CA ARG A 195 -11.63 -7.78 -20.00
C ARG A 195 -10.82 -6.52 -19.68
N LEU A 196 -9.83 -6.19 -20.50
CA LEU A 196 -9.10 -4.92 -20.38
C LEU A 196 -9.98 -3.72 -20.75
N THR A 197 -10.94 -3.87 -21.65
CA THR A 197 -11.85 -2.79 -22.08
C THR A 197 -13.14 -2.67 -21.28
N ALA A 198 -13.52 -3.67 -20.47
CA ALA A 198 -14.77 -3.71 -19.68
C ALA A 198 -14.87 -2.70 -18.50
N GLY A 199 -14.07 -1.62 -18.51
CA GLY A 199 -13.67 -0.89 -17.32
C GLY A 199 -14.65 0.00 -16.57
N VAL A 200 -15.93 0.03 -16.95
CA VAL A 200 -16.88 1.01 -16.39
C VAL A 200 -18.25 0.39 -16.09
N ASP A 201 -18.71 -0.58 -16.90
CA ASP A 201 -20.12 -0.98 -16.92
C ASP A 201 -20.40 -2.47 -16.67
N GLU A 202 -19.39 -3.35 -16.58
CA GLU A 202 -19.65 -4.77 -16.27
C GLU A 202 -19.49 -5.04 -14.78
N ALA A 203 -20.64 -5.11 -14.09
CA ALA A 203 -20.78 -5.95 -12.91
C ALA A 203 -20.37 -7.38 -13.30
N SER A 204 -19.34 -7.94 -12.66
CA SER A 204 -19.18 -9.40 -12.71
C SER A 204 -20.46 -10.00 -12.11
N PRO A 205 -20.98 -11.15 -12.60
CA PRO A 205 -22.17 -11.74 -12.02
C PRO A 205 -21.99 -11.92 -10.49
N GLY A 206 -22.69 -11.11 -9.70
CA GLY A 206 -22.57 -11.08 -8.23
C GLY A 206 -21.63 -10.01 -7.63
N GLN A 207 -21.05 -9.08 -8.40
CA GLN A 207 -20.27 -7.95 -7.86
C GLN A 207 -20.83 -6.59 -8.33
N PRO A 208 -20.98 -5.60 -7.44
CA PRO A 208 -21.41 -4.26 -7.81
C PRO A 208 -20.46 -3.58 -8.80
N SER A 209 -21.02 -2.83 -9.75
CA SER A 209 -20.29 -1.97 -10.67
C SER A 209 -19.72 -0.72 -9.96
N ARG A 210 -18.69 -0.08 -10.53
CA ARG A 210 -18.16 1.20 -10.03
C ARG A 210 -19.21 2.30 -9.98
N ILE A 211 -20.14 2.31 -10.93
CA ILE A 211 -21.23 3.29 -10.98
C ILE A 211 -22.15 3.13 -9.76
N GLU A 212 -22.43 1.90 -9.31
CA GLU A 212 -23.23 1.67 -8.10
C GLU A 212 -22.49 2.14 -6.84
N PHE A 213 -21.19 1.88 -6.73
CA PHE A 213 -20.35 2.44 -5.66
C PHE A 213 -20.39 3.96 -5.62
N TRP A 214 -20.22 4.61 -6.76
CA TRP A 214 -20.21 6.07 -6.83
C TRP A 214 -21.60 6.66 -6.62
N THR A 215 -22.66 5.98 -7.04
CA THR A 215 -24.04 6.41 -6.77
C THR A 215 -24.31 6.37 -5.26
N ALA A 216 -23.96 5.27 -4.59
CA ALA A 216 -24.06 5.16 -3.13
C ALA A 216 -23.22 6.23 -2.42
N ALA A 217 -21.98 6.49 -2.89
CA ALA A 217 -21.12 7.55 -2.35
C ALA A 217 -21.78 8.94 -2.45
N LEU A 218 -22.43 9.23 -3.59
CA LEU A 218 -23.14 10.49 -3.80
C LEU A 218 -24.39 10.61 -2.92
N ASP A 219 -25.08 9.50 -2.65
CA ASP A 219 -26.22 9.50 -1.74
C ASP A 219 -25.78 9.69 -0.27
N MET A 220 -24.70 9.05 0.16
CA MET A 220 -24.05 9.32 1.45
C MET A 220 -23.65 10.79 1.60
N LEU A 221 -23.11 11.40 0.54
CA LEU A 221 -22.78 12.81 0.51
C LEU A 221 -24.01 13.70 0.60
N ARG A 222 -25.10 13.37 -0.10
CA ARG A 222 -26.37 14.14 -0.04
C ARG A 222 -26.94 14.17 1.37
N ASP A 223 -26.81 13.07 2.10
CA ASP A 223 -27.29 12.98 3.49
C ASP A 223 -26.41 13.76 4.47
N ARG A 224 -25.08 13.72 4.29
CA ARG A 224 -24.13 14.39 5.19
C ARG A 224 -23.06 15.19 4.43
N PRO A 225 -23.41 16.32 3.81
CA PRO A 225 -22.54 17.01 2.84
C PRO A 225 -21.24 17.57 3.44
N LEU A 226 -21.27 18.01 4.69
CA LEU A 226 -20.11 18.69 5.30
C LEU A 226 -19.07 17.72 5.86
N LEU A 227 -19.53 16.68 6.57
CA LEU A 227 -18.68 15.79 7.37
C LEU A 227 -18.72 14.34 6.91
N GLY A 228 -19.55 14.00 5.93
CA GLY A 228 -19.70 12.63 5.45
C GLY A 228 -20.28 11.70 6.51
N VAL A 229 -20.25 10.42 6.18
CA VAL A 229 -20.82 9.35 7.03
C VAL A 229 -19.83 8.78 8.06
N GLY A 230 -18.62 9.33 8.15
CA GLY A 230 -17.53 8.89 9.01
C GLY A 230 -16.44 8.14 8.21
N PRO A 231 -15.14 8.31 8.52
CA PRO A 231 -14.07 7.53 7.88
C PRO A 231 -14.27 6.02 8.05
N ASP A 232 -13.98 5.23 7.02
CA ASP A 232 -14.17 3.78 6.97
C ASP A 232 -15.64 3.31 7.09
N ASN A 233 -16.60 4.24 7.11
CA ASN A 233 -18.03 3.89 7.19
C ASN A 233 -18.68 3.64 5.84
N PHE A 234 -18.02 4.01 4.74
CA PHE A 234 -18.48 3.67 3.39
C PHE A 234 -18.83 2.18 3.27
N ARG A 235 -17.92 1.30 3.69
CA ARG A 235 -18.09 -0.16 3.59
C ARG A 235 -19.28 -0.68 4.39
N TRP A 236 -19.53 -0.09 5.55
CA TRP A 236 -20.59 -0.50 6.47
C TRP A 236 -21.97 0.02 6.09
N GLN A 237 -22.03 1.09 5.30
CA GLN A 237 -23.29 1.71 4.88
C GLN A 237 -23.62 1.46 3.41
N PHE A 238 -22.68 0.94 2.62
CA PHE A 238 -22.89 0.72 1.19
C PHE A 238 -24.18 -0.03 0.90
N VAL A 239 -24.43 -1.16 1.56
CA VAL A 239 -25.65 -1.98 1.38
C VAL A 239 -26.92 -1.19 1.65
N SER A 240 -26.93 -0.38 2.72
CA SER A 240 -28.08 0.47 3.07
C SER A 240 -28.37 1.55 2.02
N TYR A 241 -27.33 2.06 1.36
CA TYR A 241 -27.46 3.10 0.33
C TYR A 241 -27.68 2.53 -1.09
N SER A 242 -27.10 1.38 -1.42
CA SER A 242 -27.16 0.79 -2.76
C SER A 242 -28.34 -0.17 -2.93
N GLY A 243 -28.84 -0.77 -1.84
CA GLY A 243 -29.85 -1.83 -1.88
C GLY A 243 -29.35 -3.15 -2.51
N VAL A 244 -28.05 -3.25 -2.79
CA VAL A 244 -27.42 -4.46 -3.32
C VAL A 244 -27.12 -5.41 -2.16
N ALA A 245 -27.44 -6.69 -2.32
CA ALA A 245 -27.22 -7.71 -1.30
C ALA A 245 -25.74 -7.75 -0.88
N GLU A 246 -25.52 -7.94 0.42
CA GLU A 246 -24.19 -7.99 1.03
C GLU A 246 -23.50 -9.30 0.64
N ASN A 247 -22.77 -9.25 -0.48
CA ASN A 247 -21.97 -10.35 -0.96
C ASN A 247 -20.59 -9.77 -1.33
N ASN A 248 -19.56 -10.18 -0.55
CA ASN A 248 -18.13 -9.91 -0.66
C ASN A 248 -17.56 -8.83 0.27
N LEU A 249 -16.54 -9.25 1.03
CA LEU A 249 -15.62 -8.38 1.73
C LEU A 249 -15.03 -7.27 0.85
N GLY A 250 -14.54 -6.24 1.52
CA GLY A 250 -13.68 -5.24 0.88
C GLY A 250 -14.43 -4.16 0.12
N ILE A 251 -15.71 -3.92 0.41
CA ILE A 251 -16.51 -2.82 -0.15
C ILE A 251 -15.74 -1.49 0.00
N HIS A 252 -15.38 -0.87 -1.11
CA HIS A 252 -14.75 0.45 -1.20
C HIS A 252 -15.10 1.09 -2.55
N ALA A 253 -15.00 2.41 -2.67
CA ALA A 253 -15.48 3.14 -3.85
C ALA A 253 -14.63 2.91 -5.11
N HIS A 254 -13.48 2.25 -4.97
CA HIS A 254 -12.47 2.09 -6.02
C HIS A 254 -12.02 3.43 -6.62
N ASP A 255 -12.05 4.47 -5.78
CA ASP A 255 -11.60 5.85 -6.04
C ASP A 255 -11.44 6.52 -4.67
N GLN A 256 -10.19 6.84 -4.30
CA GLN A 256 -9.85 7.46 -3.01
C GLN A 256 -10.61 8.76 -2.76
N TYR A 257 -10.86 9.55 -3.82
CA TYR A 257 -11.49 10.86 -3.69
C TYR A 257 -12.99 10.75 -3.51
N VAL A 258 -13.62 9.80 -4.20
CA VAL A 258 -15.05 9.49 -4.02
C VAL A 258 -15.28 8.91 -2.62
N GLU A 259 -14.41 8.00 -2.17
CA GLU A 259 -14.47 7.44 -0.81
C GLU A 259 -14.29 8.54 0.24
N ALA A 260 -13.24 9.35 0.12
CA ALA A 260 -13.01 10.48 1.02
C ALA A 260 -14.19 11.46 1.05
N LEU A 261 -14.85 11.68 -0.08
CA LEU A 261 -16.02 12.54 -0.18
C LEU A 261 -17.23 11.96 0.57
N ALA A 262 -17.49 10.65 0.46
CA ALA A 262 -18.57 9.98 1.19
C ALA A 262 -18.28 9.92 2.69
N ASP A 263 -17.07 9.51 3.06
CA ASP A 263 -16.66 9.30 4.45
C ASP A 263 -16.51 10.61 5.22
N THR A 264 -15.88 11.61 4.62
CA THR A 264 -15.47 12.84 5.33
C THR A 264 -16.15 14.10 4.85
N GLY A 265 -17.03 13.99 3.84
CA GLY A 265 -17.75 15.10 3.25
C GLY A 265 -16.83 16.08 2.53
N ILE A 266 -17.41 17.21 2.13
CA ILE A 266 -16.70 18.25 1.39
C ILE A 266 -15.51 18.80 2.20
N LEU A 267 -15.65 18.94 3.53
CA LEU A 267 -14.58 19.51 4.36
C LEU A 267 -13.36 18.59 4.44
N GLY A 268 -13.58 17.28 4.53
CA GLY A 268 -12.48 16.32 4.53
C GLY A 268 -11.82 16.18 3.15
N LEU A 269 -12.60 16.14 2.07
CA LEU A 269 -12.05 16.17 0.71
C LEU A 269 -11.22 17.44 0.46
N LEU A 270 -11.68 18.62 0.88
CA LEU A 270 -10.92 19.87 0.77
C LEU A 270 -9.62 19.83 1.60
N SER A 271 -9.65 19.17 2.76
CA SER A 271 -8.47 18.99 3.61
C SER A 271 -7.44 18.06 2.96
N LEU A 272 -7.90 16.95 2.37
CA LEU A 272 -7.07 16.03 1.58
C LEU A 272 -6.47 16.74 0.35
N ALA A 273 -7.31 17.44 -0.43
CA ALA A 273 -6.87 18.19 -1.60
C ALA A 273 -5.84 19.27 -1.23
N TRP A 274 -6.03 19.96 -0.11
CA TRP A 274 -5.07 20.93 0.40
C TRP A 274 -3.72 20.28 0.75
N LEU A 275 -3.73 19.17 1.49
CA LEU A 275 -2.53 18.41 1.86
C LEU A 275 -1.76 17.98 0.61
N LEU A 276 -2.45 17.33 -0.34
CA LEU A 276 -1.87 16.84 -1.58
C LEU A 276 -1.29 18.00 -2.42
N ALA A 277 -2.02 19.11 -2.55
CA ALA A 277 -1.53 20.29 -3.25
C ALA A 277 -0.29 20.90 -2.55
N ARG A 278 -0.21 20.87 -1.21
CA ARG A 278 0.99 21.31 -0.48
C ARG A 278 2.17 20.38 -0.75
N LEU A 279 1.97 19.06 -0.74
CA LEU A 279 3.03 18.08 -1.03
C LEU A 279 3.57 18.24 -2.46
N VAL A 280 2.69 18.37 -3.46
CA VAL A 280 3.10 18.59 -4.86
C VAL A 280 3.85 19.91 -5.02
N ARG A 281 3.38 20.99 -4.38
CA ARG A 281 4.09 22.28 -4.38
C ARG A 281 5.48 22.15 -3.78
N HIS A 282 5.62 21.54 -2.60
CA HIS A 282 6.92 21.32 -1.96
C HIS A 282 7.85 20.43 -2.81
N ALA A 283 7.35 19.38 -3.44
CA ALA A 283 8.15 18.56 -4.36
C ALA A 283 8.58 19.35 -5.61
N SER A 284 7.69 20.18 -6.15
CA SER A 284 7.97 21.05 -7.31
C SER A 284 9.01 22.13 -7.00
N ASP A 285 8.88 22.79 -5.84
CA ASP A 285 9.86 23.75 -5.34
C ASP A 285 11.20 23.06 -5.08
N GLY A 286 11.16 21.85 -4.52
CA GLY A 286 12.30 20.97 -4.39
C GLY A 286 13.04 20.78 -5.73
N VAL A 287 12.33 20.50 -6.82
CA VAL A 287 12.93 20.40 -8.17
C VAL A 287 13.56 21.72 -8.62
N ARG A 288 12.91 22.86 -8.39
CA ARG A 288 13.41 24.20 -8.78
C ARG A 288 14.70 24.58 -8.04
N LEU A 289 14.87 24.09 -6.82
CA LEU A 289 16.05 24.31 -5.99
C LEU A 289 17.23 23.39 -6.34
N ALA A 290 17.09 22.48 -7.32
CA ALA A 290 18.18 21.62 -7.75
C ALA A 290 19.25 22.44 -8.50
N THR A 291 20.45 22.55 -7.93
CA THR A 291 21.56 23.31 -8.53
C THR A 291 22.56 22.43 -9.26
N THR A 292 22.56 21.12 -8.99
CA THR A 292 23.52 20.16 -9.56
C THR A 292 22.84 19.11 -10.45
N SER A 293 23.57 18.60 -11.45
CA SER A 293 23.11 17.53 -12.34
C SER A 293 22.83 16.20 -11.61
N ALA A 294 23.37 16.03 -10.40
CA ALA A 294 23.16 14.85 -9.56
C ALA A 294 21.95 14.95 -8.62
N GLU A 295 21.43 16.16 -8.36
CA GLU A 295 20.31 16.37 -7.44
C GLU A 295 18.94 16.31 -8.11
N TRP A 296 18.81 16.93 -9.29
CA TRP A 296 17.52 17.03 -9.96
C TRP A 296 16.87 15.66 -10.23
N PRO A 297 17.58 14.54 -10.58
CA PRO A 297 16.91 13.28 -10.87
C PRO A 297 16.13 12.75 -9.68
N TRP A 298 16.68 12.88 -8.47
CA TRP A 298 16.05 12.41 -7.25
C TRP A 298 14.88 13.30 -6.81
N ARG A 299 15.03 14.63 -6.93
CA ARG A 299 13.95 15.59 -6.67
C ARG A 299 12.79 15.39 -7.67
N ALA A 300 13.11 15.16 -8.94
CA ALA A 300 12.15 14.83 -9.98
C ALA A 300 11.44 13.50 -9.72
N ALA A 301 12.18 12.50 -9.22
CA ALA A 301 11.62 11.20 -8.87
C ALA A 301 10.58 11.30 -7.75
N LEU A 302 10.82 12.08 -6.70
CA LEU A 302 9.81 12.32 -5.66
C LEU A 302 8.54 12.98 -6.20
N LEU A 303 8.69 14.00 -7.05
CA LEU A 303 7.54 14.64 -7.72
C LEU A 303 6.79 13.67 -8.62
N ALA A 304 7.51 12.84 -9.38
CA ALA A 304 6.96 11.83 -10.25
C ALA A 304 6.20 10.73 -9.47
N SER A 305 6.75 10.25 -8.35
CA SER A 305 6.07 9.28 -7.49
C SER A 305 4.80 9.85 -6.86
N LEU A 306 4.82 11.12 -6.40
CA LEU A 306 3.59 11.78 -5.92
C LEU A 306 2.55 11.95 -7.03
N SER A 307 2.98 12.21 -8.27
CA SER A 307 2.09 12.33 -9.42
C SER A 307 1.49 10.97 -9.83
N ALA A 308 2.27 9.89 -9.73
CA ALA A 308 1.77 8.52 -9.92
C ALA A 308 0.67 8.20 -8.89
N TRP A 309 0.94 8.45 -7.61
CA TRP A 309 -0.05 8.30 -6.54
C TRP A 309 -1.36 9.03 -6.84
N LEU A 310 -1.29 10.32 -7.20
CA LEU A 310 -2.46 11.14 -7.47
C LEU A 310 -3.33 10.60 -8.61
N LEU A 311 -2.69 10.08 -9.66
CA LEU A 311 -3.38 9.54 -10.82
C LEU A 311 -3.99 8.17 -10.52
N HIS A 312 -3.26 7.30 -9.83
CA HIS A 312 -3.77 5.98 -9.46
C HIS A 312 -4.92 6.08 -8.45
N ALA A 313 -4.87 7.06 -7.53
CA ALA A 313 -5.91 7.29 -6.52
C ALA A 313 -7.30 7.63 -7.10
N LEU A 314 -7.38 7.99 -8.39
CA LEU A 314 -8.65 8.15 -9.13
C LEU A 314 -9.32 6.82 -9.46
N LEU A 315 -8.60 5.71 -9.37
CA LEU A 315 -9.03 4.40 -9.86
C LEU A 315 -8.94 3.31 -8.79
N ASP A 316 -8.37 3.62 -7.63
CA ASP A 316 -8.22 2.72 -6.49
C ASP A 316 -7.99 3.50 -5.17
N ASP A 317 -8.09 2.80 -4.04
CA ASP A 317 -7.86 3.35 -2.69
C ASP A 317 -6.44 3.00 -2.20
N PHE A 318 -5.67 3.99 -1.75
CA PHE A 318 -4.30 3.83 -1.25
C PHE A 318 -4.22 3.70 0.27
N GLU A 319 -5.16 4.26 1.00
CA GLU A 319 -5.04 4.42 2.46
C GLU A 319 -5.37 3.12 3.19
N ARG A 320 -6.18 2.27 2.57
CA ARG A 320 -6.56 0.97 3.13
C ARG A 320 -5.42 -0.05 3.12
N PHE A 321 -4.54 0.02 2.12
CA PHE A 321 -3.43 -0.92 1.98
C PHE A 321 -2.18 -0.42 2.71
N TRP A 322 -1.78 -1.13 3.77
CA TRP A 322 -0.67 -0.73 4.61
C TRP A 322 0.65 -0.48 3.85
N PRO A 323 1.10 -1.37 2.94
CA PRO A 323 2.37 -1.18 2.25
C PRO A 323 2.39 0.08 1.39
N THR A 324 1.29 0.39 0.69
CA THR A 324 1.20 1.53 -0.24
C THR A 324 1.07 2.84 0.53
N SER A 325 0.31 2.85 1.63
CA SER A 325 0.24 3.97 2.57
C SER A 325 1.62 4.30 3.16
N VAL A 326 2.36 3.30 3.63
CA VAL A 326 3.74 3.47 4.12
C VAL A 326 4.64 4.08 3.05
N ALA A 327 4.59 3.56 1.81
CA ALA A 327 5.38 4.09 0.70
C ALA A 327 5.05 5.56 0.40
N PHE A 328 3.75 5.92 0.36
CA PHE A 328 3.30 7.30 0.18
C PHE A 328 3.87 8.22 1.27
N TRP A 329 3.71 7.87 2.54
CA TRP A 329 4.16 8.72 3.65
C TRP A 329 5.69 8.83 3.73
N LEU A 330 6.43 7.79 3.35
CA LEU A 330 7.88 7.87 3.16
C LEU A 330 8.25 8.92 2.10
N ILE A 331 7.61 8.86 0.93
CA ILE A 331 7.84 9.81 -0.18
C ILE A 331 7.43 11.23 0.20
N ALA A 332 6.33 11.40 0.94
CA ALA A 332 5.88 12.69 1.46
C ALA A 332 6.94 13.31 2.39
N GLY A 333 7.43 12.54 3.37
CA GLY A 333 8.49 13.00 4.27
C GLY A 333 9.80 13.36 3.55
N LEU A 334 10.20 12.54 2.56
CA LEU A 334 11.38 12.82 1.72
C LEU A 334 11.20 14.11 0.89
N SER A 335 9.99 14.37 0.38
CA SER A 335 9.67 15.55 -0.44
C SER A 335 9.73 16.83 0.37
N LEU A 336 9.13 16.82 1.57
CA LEU A 336 9.21 17.95 2.51
C LEU A 336 10.66 18.24 2.89
N ARG A 337 11.46 17.19 3.14
CA ARG A 337 12.87 17.38 3.52
C ARG A 337 13.71 17.95 2.39
N ALA A 338 13.53 17.45 1.16
CA ALA A 338 14.27 17.89 -0.02
C ALA A 338 14.04 19.38 -0.33
N CYS A 339 12.83 19.88 -0.12
CA CYS A 339 12.51 21.31 -0.26
C CYS A 339 13.29 22.16 0.76
N ALA A 340 13.18 21.81 2.04
CA ALA A 340 13.76 22.61 3.12
C ALA A 340 15.30 22.62 3.15
N ALA A 341 15.96 21.58 2.65
CA ALA A 341 17.42 21.58 2.48
C ALA A 341 17.89 22.63 1.46
N GLY A 342 17.08 22.97 0.46
CA GLY A 342 17.42 24.01 -0.52
C GLY A 342 17.23 25.42 0.03
N SER A 343 16.26 25.62 0.94
CA SER A 343 16.00 26.94 1.55
C SER A 343 17.01 27.34 2.63
N ALA A 344 17.69 26.37 3.26
CA ALA A 344 18.69 26.65 4.30
C ALA A 344 20.02 27.21 3.76
N VAL A 345 20.26 27.11 2.45
CA VAL A 345 21.47 27.64 1.80
C VAL A 345 21.36 29.14 1.48
N GLU A 346 20.15 29.71 1.56
CA GLU A 346 19.86 31.11 1.19
C GLU A 346 19.93 32.12 2.34
N GLN A 347 20.27 31.71 3.57
CA GLN A 347 20.59 32.66 4.65
C GLN A 347 22.11 32.83 4.76
N PRO A 348 22.71 33.90 4.18
CA PRO A 348 24.04 34.28 4.59
C PRO A 348 23.97 34.62 6.08
N GLU A 349 24.78 33.95 6.89
CA GLU A 349 25.02 34.35 8.28
C GLU A 349 25.38 35.84 8.26
N ASP A 350 24.54 36.63 8.94
CA ASP A 350 24.74 38.04 9.18
C ASP A 350 26.02 38.20 10.01
N GLN A 351 27.16 38.34 9.33
CA GLN A 351 28.42 38.78 9.91
C GLN A 351 28.29 40.26 10.26
N SER A 352 27.57 40.58 11.32
CA SER A 352 27.49 41.93 11.86
C SER A 352 27.81 42.04 13.36
N ASP A 353 28.30 40.99 14.02
CA ASP A 353 28.57 41.05 15.47
C ASP A 353 30.00 40.70 15.93
N ASP A 354 30.99 40.64 15.03
CA ASP A 354 32.39 40.30 15.39
C ASP A 354 33.38 41.48 15.24
N ARG A 355 32.91 42.73 15.35
CA ARG A 355 33.78 43.93 15.33
C ARG A 355 34.14 44.54 16.68
N ASP A 356 33.65 44.00 17.80
CA ASP A 356 33.85 44.64 19.12
C ASP A 356 34.73 43.86 20.11
N HIS A 357 35.44 42.79 19.70
CA HIS A 357 36.27 41.99 20.61
C HIS A 357 37.77 41.96 20.31
N HIS A 358 38.29 42.83 19.43
CA HIS A 358 39.72 42.86 19.10
C HIS A 358 40.60 43.86 19.88
N GLU A 359 40.11 44.46 20.97
CA GLU A 359 40.90 45.49 21.69
C GLU A 359 41.09 45.26 23.20
N GLN A 360 40.83 44.07 23.74
CA GLN A 360 41.03 43.82 25.19
C GLN A 360 41.89 42.61 25.57
N ASP A 361 42.46 41.87 24.62
CA ASP A 361 43.18 40.62 24.94
C ASP A 361 44.71 40.71 24.84
N GLN A 362 45.29 41.92 24.80
CA GLN A 362 46.74 42.11 24.74
C GLN A 362 47.44 42.35 26.09
N ASP A 363 46.71 42.44 27.22
CA ASP A 363 47.32 42.80 28.51
C ASP A 363 47.22 41.75 29.62
N ALA A 364 46.73 40.54 29.32
CA ALA A 364 46.62 39.47 30.29
C ALA A 364 47.61 38.31 30.03
N ARG A 365 48.87 38.52 30.45
CA ARG A 365 49.73 37.48 31.09
C ARG A 365 50.21 36.37 30.13
N ARG A 366 51.46 36.33 29.67
CA ARG A 366 52.72 36.68 30.32
C ARG A 366 52.87 36.16 31.76
N THR A 367 52.47 34.92 32.03
CA THR A 367 52.98 34.14 33.18
C THR A 367 52.64 32.65 33.00
N GLY A 368 53.61 31.77 33.26
CA GLY A 368 53.29 30.46 33.86
C GLY A 368 53.57 29.23 33.00
N GLN A 369 54.73 28.64 33.24
CA GLN A 369 55.22 27.33 32.84
C GLN A 369 54.35 26.11 33.26
N ARG A 370 54.58 25.01 32.52
CA ARG A 370 54.60 23.57 32.91
C ARG A 370 53.29 22.85 33.22
N GLY A 371 53.09 21.72 32.55
CA GLY A 371 52.25 20.61 33.03
C GLY A 371 51.96 19.57 31.95
N ALA A 372 52.44 18.36 32.15
CA ALA A 372 52.35 17.22 31.23
C ALA A 372 50.95 16.58 31.17
N ALA A 373 50.69 15.83 30.08
CA ALA A 373 49.57 14.89 29.92
C ALA A 373 49.66 13.71 30.92
N PRO A 374 48.63 12.85 31.11
CA PRO A 374 48.23 11.90 30.06
C PRO A 374 46.74 11.51 29.98
N ALA A 375 46.47 10.70 28.95
CA ALA A 375 45.22 10.07 28.53
C ALA A 375 44.61 9.03 29.51
N ALA A 376 43.30 8.88 29.43
CA ALA A 376 42.49 7.71 29.85
C ALA A 376 41.04 7.96 29.37
N ALA A 377 40.17 7.00 29.07
CA ALA A 377 40.24 5.63 28.61
C ALA A 377 38.85 5.37 28.01
N ALA A 378 38.78 4.62 26.92
CA ALA A 378 37.53 4.21 26.28
C ALA A 378 36.96 2.98 26.99
N GLU A 379 35.67 2.99 27.35
CA GLU A 379 34.93 1.78 27.70
C GLU A 379 33.64 1.67 26.87
N ALA A 380 33.63 0.65 26.02
CA ALA A 380 32.52 0.23 25.19
C ALA A 380 31.76 -0.90 25.91
N HIS A 381 30.47 -0.71 26.17
CA HIS A 381 29.60 -1.78 26.65
C HIS A 381 29.08 -2.61 25.46
N HIS A 382 29.61 -3.83 25.35
CA HIS A 382 29.16 -4.88 24.43
C HIS A 382 28.10 -5.74 25.14
N ALA A 383 26.84 -5.65 24.73
CA ALA A 383 25.78 -6.56 25.18
C ALA A 383 25.65 -7.73 24.19
N ALA A 384 25.86 -8.94 24.71
CA ALA A 384 25.85 -10.19 23.95
C ALA A 384 24.45 -10.56 23.44
N ILE A 385 24.36 -10.85 22.14
CA ILE A 385 23.15 -11.37 21.48
C ILE A 385 23.09 -12.89 21.70
N VAL A 386 22.10 -13.36 22.45
CA VAL A 386 21.74 -14.77 22.57
C VAL A 386 20.93 -15.18 21.35
N ARG A 387 21.44 -16.11 20.54
CA ARG A 387 20.73 -16.70 19.38
C ARG A 387 19.84 -17.87 19.84
N PRO A 388 18.54 -17.91 19.51
CA PRO A 388 17.76 -19.13 19.70
C PRO A 388 18.06 -20.15 18.58
N ARG A 389 18.31 -21.40 18.98
CA ARG A 389 18.37 -22.58 18.11
C ARG A 389 16.94 -22.99 17.74
N LEU A 390 16.55 -22.88 16.48
CA LEU A 390 15.34 -23.51 15.93
C LEU A 390 15.67 -24.94 15.50
N THR A 391 15.10 -25.92 16.19
CA THR A 391 15.15 -27.33 15.82
C THR A 391 13.99 -27.63 14.88
N LEU A 392 14.31 -27.99 13.63
CA LEU A 392 13.35 -28.30 12.57
C LEU A 392 12.78 -29.72 12.77
N PHE A 393 11.48 -29.87 13.04
CA PHE A 393 10.81 -31.17 12.93
C PHE A 393 10.39 -31.40 11.48
N LYS A 394 10.98 -32.42 10.84
CA LYS A 394 10.52 -32.95 9.54
C LYS A 394 9.28 -33.81 9.76
N LEU A 395 8.15 -33.44 9.16
CA LEU A 395 7.06 -34.38 8.87
C LEU A 395 7.18 -34.85 7.41
N PRO A 396 6.96 -36.14 7.11
CA PRO A 396 7.10 -36.66 5.76
C PRO A 396 5.94 -36.20 4.87
N VAL A 397 6.28 -35.71 3.70
CA VAL A 397 5.35 -35.37 2.61
C VAL A 397 4.81 -36.66 2.01
N GLY A 398 3.51 -36.90 2.17
CA GLY A 398 2.77 -37.96 1.48
C GLY A 398 2.17 -37.44 0.17
N THR A 399 2.34 -38.22 -0.89
CA THR A 399 1.80 -38.01 -2.23
C THR A 399 0.26 -37.99 -2.27
N ALA A 400 -0.31 -37.16 -3.14
CA ALA A 400 -1.74 -37.06 -3.39
C ALA A 400 -2.41 -38.43 -3.66
N SER A 401 -3.38 -38.80 -2.80
CA SER A 401 -4.51 -39.68 -3.13
C SER A 401 -5.48 -39.73 -1.94
N ALA A 402 -6.74 -39.38 -2.20
CA ALA A 402 -7.93 -39.42 -1.32
C ALA A 402 -7.90 -38.52 -0.06
N ALA A 403 -8.90 -37.62 0.05
CA ALA A 403 -9.15 -36.86 1.27
C ALA A 403 -9.38 -37.83 2.45
N PRO A 404 -8.66 -37.67 3.57
CA PRO A 404 -8.86 -38.53 4.74
C PRO A 404 -10.25 -38.28 5.34
N ALA A 405 -10.93 -39.36 5.74
CA ALA A 405 -12.20 -39.29 6.45
C ALA A 405 -12.05 -38.39 7.71
N GLY A 406 -12.78 -37.28 7.74
CA GLY A 406 -12.82 -36.36 8.89
C GLY A 406 -12.34 -34.92 8.64
N MET A 407 -11.97 -34.54 7.40
CA MET A 407 -11.84 -33.10 7.08
C MET A 407 -13.21 -32.48 6.76
N PRO A 408 -13.48 -31.23 7.20
CA PRO A 408 -14.68 -30.50 6.79
C PRO A 408 -14.73 -30.35 5.26
N GLU A 409 -15.93 -30.46 4.68
CA GLU A 409 -16.21 -30.18 3.27
C GLU A 409 -16.90 -28.83 3.18
N ASP A 410 -16.48 -27.97 2.26
CA ASP A 410 -17.16 -26.70 2.02
C ASP A 410 -18.54 -26.95 1.41
N VAL A 411 -19.55 -26.32 1.99
CA VAL A 411 -20.95 -26.47 1.58
C VAL A 411 -21.45 -25.15 1.02
N GLN A 412 -21.76 -25.14 -0.28
CA GLN A 412 -22.39 -23.99 -0.93
C GLN A 412 -23.81 -23.74 -0.40
N HIS A 413 -24.22 -22.47 -0.37
CA HIS A 413 -25.49 -22.02 0.24
C HIS A 413 -26.73 -22.74 -0.30
N ASP A 414 -26.77 -23.08 -1.59
CA ASP A 414 -27.87 -23.78 -2.25
C ASP A 414 -28.03 -25.24 -1.80
N ARG A 415 -27.00 -25.82 -1.18
CA ARG A 415 -26.97 -27.19 -0.66
C ARG A 415 -27.41 -27.28 0.80
N ILE A 416 -27.40 -26.18 1.56
CA ILE A 416 -27.72 -26.14 2.99
C ILE A 416 -29.16 -26.61 3.25
N GLN A 417 -30.14 -26.13 2.47
CA GLN A 417 -31.54 -26.52 2.63
C GLN A 417 -31.78 -28.02 2.42
N ARG A 418 -31.05 -28.63 1.48
CA ARG A 418 -31.13 -30.08 1.22
C ARG A 418 -30.50 -30.88 2.36
N LEU A 419 -29.33 -30.46 2.83
CA LEU A 419 -28.67 -31.11 3.97
C LEU A 419 -29.52 -31.01 5.24
N GLN A 420 -30.18 -29.88 5.47
CA GLN A 420 -31.12 -29.71 6.58
C GLN A 420 -32.34 -30.63 6.43
N ALA A 421 -32.88 -30.79 5.21
CA ALA A 421 -33.96 -31.74 4.91
C ALA A 421 -33.53 -33.21 5.10
N ASP A 422 -32.25 -33.52 4.84
CA ASP A 422 -31.64 -34.83 5.02
C ASP A 422 -31.20 -35.09 6.49
N GLY A 423 -31.48 -34.16 7.40
CA GLY A 423 -31.28 -34.32 8.85
C GLY A 423 -29.97 -33.76 9.41
N ALA A 424 -29.22 -32.96 8.64
CA ALA A 424 -28.03 -32.26 9.14
C ALA A 424 -28.42 -31.17 10.16
N SER A 425 -27.57 -30.97 11.17
CA SER A 425 -27.70 -29.86 12.11
C SER A 425 -26.92 -28.66 11.60
N ILE A 426 -27.60 -27.52 11.50
CA ILE A 426 -26.98 -26.25 11.13
C ILE A 426 -26.54 -25.54 12.41
N MET A 427 -25.29 -25.09 12.45
CA MET A 427 -24.65 -24.53 13.65
C MET A 427 -24.02 -23.17 13.37
N GLU A 428 -24.51 -22.15 14.07
CA GLU A 428 -23.95 -20.81 14.12
C GLU A 428 -22.89 -20.71 15.22
N VAL A 429 -21.72 -20.18 14.90
CA VAL A 429 -20.61 -20.01 15.87
C VAL A 429 -20.31 -18.56 16.22
N LEU A 430 -21.12 -17.61 15.75
CA LEU A 430 -21.09 -16.22 16.21
C LEU A 430 -21.54 -16.06 17.67
N PRO A 431 -21.17 -14.93 18.32
CA PRO A 431 -21.69 -14.55 19.63
C PRO A 431 -23.23 -14.56 19.69
N GLU A 432 -23.78 -14.87 20.87
CA GLU A 432 -25.22 -15.01 21.09
C GLU A 432 -26.02 -13.76 20.67
N ASP A 433 -25.47 -12.57 20.90
CA ASP A 433 -26.12 -11.31 20.54
C ASP A 433 -26.21 -11.06 19.03
N GLU A 434 -25.34 -11.68 18.22
CA GLU A 434 -25.43 -11.66 16.76
C GLU A 434 -26.44 -12.70 16.26
N TYR A 435 -26.40 -13.91 16.81
CA TYR A 435 -27.38 -14.96 16.51
C TYR A 435 -28.82 -14.52 16.82
N GLU A 436 -29.05 -13.83 17.93
CA GLU A 436 -30.39 -13.31 18.28
C GLU A 436 -30.90 -12.25 17.30
N ARG A 437 -30.00 -11.53 16.62
CA ARG A 437 -30.37 -10.52 15.63
C ARG A 437 -30.81 -11.16 14.33
N GLU A 438 -29.97 -12.02 13.75
CA GLU A 438 -30.24 -12.72 12.50
C GLU A 438 -29.54 -14.10 12.49
N HIS A 439 -30.26 -15.15 12.06
CA HIS A 439 -29.70 -16.49 11.91
C HIS A 439 -30.49 -17.33 10.89
N LEU A 440 -29.88 -18.40 10.39
CA LEU A 440 -30.58 -19.35 9.51
C LEU A 440 -31.68 -20.09 10.27
N ALA A 441 -32.85 -20.24 9.66
CA ALA A 441 -34.00 -20.88 10.30
C ALA A 441 -33.67 -22.31 10.76
N GLY A 442 -33.81 -22.57 12.06
CA GLY A 442 -33.52 -23.88 12.67
C GLY A 442 -32.03 -24.13 12.96
N ALA A 443 -31.17 -23.12 12.83
CA ALA A 443 -29.79 -23.20 13.29
C ALA A 443 -29.67 -23.19 14.82
N LEU A 444 -28.71 -23.92 15.34
CA LEU A 444 -28.32 -23.92 16.76
C LEU A 444 -27.15 -22.96 16.96
N ASN A 445 -27.11 -22.22 18.07
CA ASN A 445 -25.97 -21.38 18.40
C ASN A 445 -24.99 -22.11 19.34
N LEU A 446 -23.71 -22.09 18.98
CA LEU A 446 -22.61 -22.52 19.83
C LEU A 446 -21.39 -21.64 19.54
N PRO A 447 -21.23 -20.51 20.26
CA PRO A 447 -20.17 -19.55 19.96
C PRO A 447 -18.79 -20.18 19.90
N LEU A 448 -17.92 -19.71 19.00
CA LEU A 448 -16.62 -20.33 18.72
C LEU A 448 -15.74 -20.47 19.98
N HIS A 449 -15.82 -19.50 20.89
CA HIS A 449 -15.07 -19.50 22.14
C HIS A 449 -15.60 -20.52 23.18
N GLU A 450 -16.82 -21.02 23.00
CA GLU A 450 -17.45 -22.05 23.81
C GLU A 450 -17.42 -23.46 23.17
N LEU A 451 -16.84 -23.57 21.96
CA LEU A 451 -16.79 -24.79 21.15
C LEU A 451 -15.90 -25.86 21.81
N THR A 452 -16.47 -26.55 22.79
CA THR A 452 -15.87 -27.67 23.51
C THR A 452 -16.62 -28.96 23.22
N ARG A 453 -15.97 -30.12 23.37
CA ARG A 453 -16.63 -31.43 23.21
C ARG A 453 -17.89 -31.56 24.08
N ALA A 454 -17.84 -31.06 25.32
CA ALA A 454 -18.97 -31.12 26.24
C ALA A 454 -20.13 -30.20 25.83
N ALA A 455 -19.83 -29.03 25.26
CA ALA A 455 -20.85 -28.12 24.73
C ALA A 455 -21.46 -28.68 23.44
N ALA A 456 -20.65 -29.21 22.53
CA ALA A 456 -21.13 -29.84 21.30
C ALA A 456 -22.01 -31.07 21.59
N ASP A 457 -21.63 -31.95 22.51
CA ASP A 457 -22.45 -33.11 22.89
C ASP A 457 -23.80 -32.69 23.51
N ARG A 458 -23.85 -31.54 24.21
CA ARG A 458 -25.08 -30.98 24.79
C ARG A 458 -26.01 -30.44 23.71
N VAL A 459 -25.46 -29.69 22.75
CA VAL A 459 -26.21 -29.04 21.67
C VAL A 459 -26.68 -30.06 20.63
N LEU A 460 -25.88 -31.08 20.31
CA LEU A 460 -26.20 -32.13 19.34
C LEU A 460 -26.97 -33.33 19.94
N GLY A 461 -27.28 -33.30 21.24
CA GLY A 461 -28.05 -34.36 21.90
C GLY A 461 -27.36 -35.73 21.91
N GLY A 462 -26.04 -35.80 21.79
CA GLY A 462 -25.24 -37.03 21.80
C GLY A 462 -25.24 -37.85 20.51
N ASP A 463 -25.91 -37.39 19.43
CA ASP A 463 -25.93 -38.05 18.13
C ASP A 463 -24.69 -37.69 17.30
N ARG A 464 -23.61 -38.44 17.48
CA ARG A 464 -22.31 -38.20 16.82
C ARG A 464 -22.23 -38.65 15.37
N ALA A 465 -23.29 -39.30 14.85
CA ALA A 465 -23.36 -39.71 13.45
C ALA A 465 -24.08 -38.67 12.57
N ARG A 466 -24.73 -37.69 13.20
CA ARG A 466 -25.44 -36.63 12.49
C ARG A 466 -24.46 -35.67 11.81
N PRO A 467 -24.64 -35.37 10.51
CA PRO A 467 -23.85 -34.33 9.84
C PRO A 467 -24.09 -32.97 10.50
N VAL A 468 -23.02 -32.20 10.69
CA VAL A 468 -23.07 -30.84 11.21
C VAL A 468 -22.53 -29.90 10.16
N VAL A 469 -23.31 -28.88 9.80
CA VAL A 469 -22.87 -27.77 8.95
C VAL A 469 -22.62 -26.59 9.88
N VAL A 470 -21.37 -26.15 9.96
CA VAL A 470 -20.97 -24.99 10.75
C VAL A 470 -20.88 -23.81 9.80
N TYR A 471 -21.46 -22.68 10.20
CA TYR A 471 -21.31 -21.41 9.50
C TYR A 471 -21.05 -20.30 10.52
N CYS A 472 -20.37 -19.25 10.10
CA CYS A 472 -20.24 -17.98 10.82
C CYS A 472 -20.49 -16.84 9.83
N GLN A 473 -20.36 -15.58 10.26
CA GLN A 473 -20.13 -14.50 9.30
C GLN A 473 -18.92 -14.88 8.44
N ASP A 474 -19.17 -15.16 7.16
CA ASP A 474 -18.10 -15.28 6.18
C ASP A 474 -17.47 -13.90 6.05
N VAL A 475 -16.30 -13.79 6.69
CA VAL A 475 -15.29 -12.82 6.30
C VAL A 475 -14.62 -13.45 5.08
N GLU A 476 -15.27 -13.38 3.91
CA GLU A 476 -14.71 -13.76 2.58
C GLU A 476 -14.44 -12.60 1.62
#